data_AF-A0A7W0LKY6-F1
#
_entry.id   AF-A0A7W0LKY6-F1
#
_cell.length_a   1.000
_cell.length_b   1.000
_cell.length_c   1.000
_cell.angle_alpha   90.00
_cell.angle_beta   90.00
_cell.angle_gamma   90.00
#
_symmetry.space_group_name_H-M   'P 1'
#
loop_
_entity.id
_entity.type
_entity.pdbx_description
1 polymer ?
#
loop_
_entity_poly.entity_id
_entity_poly.type
_entity_poly.pdbx_seq_one_letter_code
_entity_poly.pdbx_strand_id
1 'polypeptide(L)'
;MEHDIQAIGHRLAEAFPRSVRHPIRALDGKAMELTAEDDELRAALFRFVDVTPACRSPDDLARHLTGFLEEVEDRTPPLEAAIRMGDSKAGRRALGAASAAGVRHMAHRFIVGASPKEAMRSVGALWKQGIATSVDLLGEATVTTAEADRYAARCSEALTVLSDAARGWPERTVLERDASGPLPRANLSVKVSALTPHMRPDAPEVGREDAAARLRPLLREARESGAHLHIDSESVDSI
;
A
#
# COMPACT_ATOMS: atom_id res chain seq x y z
N MET A 1 13.08 -34.28 -5.00
CA MET A 1 13.07 -32.81 -5.13
C MET A 1 11.87 -32.30 -5.93
N GLU A 2 11.76 -32.55 -7.24
CA GLU A 2 10.59 -32.09 -8.03
C GLU A 2 9.26 -32.65 -7.49
N HIS A 3 9.22 -33.96 -7.25
CA HIS A 3 8.05 -34.63 -6.65
C HIS A 3 7.65 -34.01 -5.29
N ASP A 4 8.63 -33.63 -4.46
CA ASP A 4 8.38 -33.05 -3.14
C ASP A 4 7.83 -31.62 -3.25
N ILE A 5 8.34 -30.85 -4.21
CA ILE A 5 7.83 -29.51 -4.53
C ILE A 5 6.37 -29.60 -4.99
N GLN A 6 6.06 -30.52 -5.90
CA GLN A 6 4.69 -30.73 -6.37
C GLN A 6 3.76 -31.18 -5.23
N ALA A 7 4.20 -32.10 -4.38
CA ALA A 7 3.42 -32.56 -3.23
C ALA A 7 3.15 -31.42 -2.22
N ILE A 8 4.12 -30.55 -1.97
CA ILE A 8 3.90 -29.34 -1.14
C ILE A 8 2.92 -28.39 -1.84
N GLY A 9 3.10 -28.15 -3.14
CA GLY A 9 2.23 -27.29 -3.94
C GLY A 9 0.76 -27.74 -3.91
N HIS A 10 0.50 -29.03 -4.10
CA HIS A 10 -0.84 -29.60 -4.03
C HIS A 10 -1.47 -29.44 -2.64
N ARG A 11 -0.71 -29.71 -1.56
CA ARG A 11 -1.21 -29.51 -0.19
C ARG A 11 -1.55 -28.06 0.11
N LEU A 12 -0.75 -27.11 -0.38
CA LEU A 12 -1.05 -25.68 -0.25
C LEU A 12 -2.32 -25.33 -1.01
N ALA A 13 -2.45 -25.77 -2.27
CA ALA A 13 -3.63 -25.54 -3.11
C ALA A 13 -4.92 -26.07 -2.48
N GLU A 14 -4.89 -27.26 -1.88
CA GLU A 14 -6.02 -27.85 -1.16
C GLU A 14 -6.40 -27.10 0.11
N ALA A 15 -5.41 -26.49 0.79
CA ALA A 15 -5.62 -25.71 2.01
C ALA A 15 -6.12 -24.28 1.75
N PHE A 16 -6.11 -23.79 0.50
CA PHE A 16 -6.63 -22.45 0.20
C PHE A 16 -8.13 -22.35 0.54
N PRO A 17 -8.56 -21.30 1.25
CA PRO A 17 -9.97 -21.13 1.58
C PRO A 17 -10.79 -20.96 0.31
N ARG A 18 -11.65 -21.94 0.01
CA ARG A 18 -12.69 -21.80 -1.03
C ARG A 18 -13.60 -20.62 -0.66
N SER A 19 -13.94 -19.78 -1.64
CA SER A 19 -14.48 -18.40 -1.54
C SER A 19 -15.81 -18.18 -0.80
N VAL A 20 -16.16 -18.95 0.23
CA VAL A 20 -17.56 -19.07 0.72
C VAL A 20 -17.82 -18.41 2.07
N ARG A 21 -17.08 -17.36 2.48
CA ARG A 21 -17.34 -16.72 3.81
C ARG A 21 -17.71 -15.25 3.82
N HIS A 22 -17.62 -14.51 2.70
CA HIS A 22 -17.91 -13.08 2.69
C HIS A 22 -18.56 -12.61 1.38
N PRO A 23 -19.90 -12.48 1.29
CA PRO A 23 -20.60 -12.13 0.05
C PRO A 23 -20.19 -10.76 -0.52
N ILE A 24 -19.88 -9.79 0.35
CA ILE A 24 -19.36 -8.47 -0.07
C ILE A 24 -17.98 -8.61 -0.73
N ARG A 25 -17.10 -9.47 -0.20
CA ARG A 25 -15.79 -9.73 -0.82
C ARG A 25 -15.90 -10.49 -2.15
N ALA A 26 -16.93 -11.31 -2.31
CA ALA A 26 -17.23 -12.01 -3.56
C ALA A 26 -17.76 -11.05 -4.63
N LEU A 27 -18.60 -10.07 -4.25
CA LEU A 27 -19.05 -8.99 -5.14
C LEU A 27 -17.87 -8.09 -5.55
N ASP A 28 -17.04 -7.68 -4.60
CA ASP A 28 -15.81 -6.92 -4.90
C ASP A 28 -14.88 -7.70 -5.85
N GLY A 29 -14.68 -8.99 -5.59
CA GLY A 29 -13.86 -9.86 -6.42
C GLY A 29 -14.40 -9.98 -7.84
N LYS A 30 -15.71 -10.14 -8.00
CA LYS A 30 -16.37 -10.20 -9.30
C LYS A 30 -16.32 -8.86 -10.05
N ALA A 31 -16.43 -7.74 -9.34
CA ALA A 31 -16.28 -6.42 -9.94
C ALA A 31 -14.85 -6.18 -10.45
N MET A 32 -13.84 -6.61 -9.68
CA MET A 32 -12.44 -6.57 -10.11
C MET A 32 -12.17 -7.51 -11.30
N GLU A 33 -12.76 -8.70 -11.31
CA GLU A 33 -12.64 -9.67 -12.40
C GLU A 33 -13.24 -9.14 -13.71
N LEU A 34 -14.47 -8.60 -13.66
CA LEU A 34 -15.11 -7.95 -14.81
C LEU A 34 -14.33 -6.73 -15.32
N THR A 35 -13.72 -5.97 -14.41
CA THR A 35 -12.83 -4.86 -14.81
C THR A 35 -11.54 -5.39 -15.43
N ALA A 36 -11.04 -6.55 -15.00
CA ALA A 36 -9.80 -7.13 -15.50
C ALA A 36 -9.94 -7.77 -16.90
N GLU A 37 -11.16 -8.10 -17.31
CA GLU A 37 -11.48 -8.64 -18.64
C GLU A 37 -11.47 -7.57 -19.75
N ASP A 38 -11.59 -6.29 -19.39
CA ASP A 38 -11.60 -5.14 -20.32
C ASP A 38 -10.38 -4.24 -20.07
N ASP A 39 -9.41 -4.29 -20.99
CA ASP A 39 -8.16 -3.56 -20.87
C ASP A 39 -8.33 -2.04 -20.89
N GLU A 40 -9.29 -1.52 -21.66
CA GLU A 40 -9.57 -0.09 -21.78
C GLU A 40 -10.25 0.46 -20.54
N LEU A 41 -11.29 -0.23 -20.07
CA LEU A 41 -11.98 0.13 -18.83
C LEU A 41 -11.04 0.05 -17.63
N ARG A 42 -10.20 -0.98 -17.58
CA ARG A 42 -9.16 -1.12 -16.56
C ARG A 42 -8.19 0.05 -16.57
N ALA A 43 -7.69 0.43 -17.74
CA ALA A 43 -6.77 1.56 -17.88
C ALA A 43 -7.44 2.89 -17.49
N ALA A 44 -8.69 3.11 -17.88
CA ALA A 44 -9.48 4.27 -17.50
C ALA A 44 -9.66 4.37 -15.97
N LEU A 45 -10.01 3.26 -15.31
CA LEU A 45 -10.21 3.23 -13.86
C LEU A 45 -8.88 3.39 -13.09
N PHE A 46 -7.76 2.84 -13.58
CA PHE A 46 -6.46 3.09 -12.96
C PHE A 46 -6.03 4.56 -13.04
N ARG A 47 -6.19 5.19 -14.21
CA ARG A 47 -5.92 6.64 -14.37
C ARG A 47 -6.84 7.48 -13.48
N PHE A 48 -8.10 7.07 -13.33
CA PHE A 48 -9.04 7.72 -12.44
C PHE A 48 -8.63 7.65 -10.96
N VAL A 49 -8.20 6.46 -10.51
CA VAL A 49 -7.69 6.28 -9.14
C VAL A 49 -6.46 7.13 -8.90
N ASP A 50 -5.54 7.19 -9.88
CA ASP A 50 -4.30 7.97 -9.81
C ASP A 50 -4.55 9.49 -9.69
N VAL A 51 -5.52 10.04 -10.42
CA VAL A 51 -5.84 11.48 -10.35
C VAL A 51 -6.69 11.86 -9.13
N THR A 52 -7.32 10.88 -8.47
CA THR A 52 -8.28 11.13 -7.38
C THR A 52 -7.71 12.02 -6.25
N PRO A 53 -6.45 11.80 -5.75
CA PRO A 53 -5.86 12.65 -4.71
C PRO A 53 -5.70 14.13 -5.12
N ALA A 54 -5.61 14.42 -6.42
CA ALA A 54 -5.46 15.78 -6.95
C ALA A 54 -6.80 16.52 -7.14
N CYS A 55 -7.92 15.78 -7.15
CA CYS A 55 -9.25 16.35 -7.34
C CYS A 55 -9.71 17.18 -6.13
N ARG A 56 -10.17 18.41 -6.39
CA ARG A 56 -10.48 19.38 -5.31
C ARG A 56 -11.94 19.38 -4.85
N SER A 57 -12.81 18.63 -5.53
CA SER A 57 -14.23 18.53 -5.19
C SER A 57 -14.90 17.29 -5.81
N PRO A 58 -16.08 16.88 -5.32
CA PRO A 58 -16.85 15.81 -5.96
C PRO A 58 -17.20 16.12 -7.43
N ASP A 59 -17.46 17.38 -7.77
CA ASP A 59 -17.72 17.77 -9.17
C ASP A 59 -16.48 17.57 -10.05
N ASP A 60 -15.30 17.89 -9.52
CA ASP A 60 -14.02 17.69 -10.19
C ASP A 60 -13.70 16.22 -10.41
N LEU A 61 -13.96 15.40 -9.39
CA LEU A 61 -13.79 13.96 -9.47
C LEU A 61 -14.74 13.33 -10.49
N ALA A 62 -16.01 13.76 -10.52
CA ALA A 62 -16.96 13.27 -11.50
C ALA A 62 -16.56 13.62 -12.94
N ARG A 63 -16.05 14.84 -13.18
CA ARG A 63 -15.54 15.24 -14.50
C ARG A 63 -14.38 14.37 -14.98
N HIS A 64 -13.43 14.05 -14.10
CA HIS A 64 -12.32 13.14 -14.45
C HIS A 64 -12.82 11.73 -14.73
N LEU A 65 -13.73 11.21 -13.89
CA LEU A 65 -14.31 9.89 -14.12
C LEU A 65 -14.99 9.84 -15.49
N THR A 66 -15.91 10.76 -15.79
CA THR A 66 -16.61 10.73 -17.07
C THR A 66 -15.67 10.90 -18.25
N GLY A 67 -14.66 11.77 -18.14
CA GLY A 67 -13.64 11.95 -19.19
C GLY A 67 -12.88 10.66 -19.50
N PHE A 68 -12.40 9.93 -18.49
CA PHE A 68 -11.73 8.65 -18.73
C PHE A 68 -12.66 7.56 -19.27
N LEU A 69 -13.91 7.55 -18.84
CA LEU A 69 -14.93 6.60 -19.32
C LEU A 69 -15.37 6.89 -20.76
N GLU A 70 -15.26 8.14 -21.22
CA GLU A 70 -15.47 8.54 -22.62
C GLU A 70 -14.35 8.05 -23.56
N GLU A 71 -13.17 7.71 -23.04
CA GLU A 71 -12.09 7.15 -23.86
C GLU A 71 -12.24 5.66 -24.14
N VAL A 72 -13.18 4.97 -23.47
CA VAL A 72 -13.48 3.55 -23.70
C VAL A 72 -14.37 3.41 -24.93
N GLU A 73 -13.97 2.59 -25.89
CA GLU A 73 -14.70 2.38 -27.15
C GLU A 73 -15.94 1.50 -26.95
N ASP A 74 -15.77 0.33 -26.33
CA ASP A 74 -16.85 -0.64 -26.10
C ASP A 74 -17.61 -0.36 -24.80
N ARG A 75 -18.51 0.63 -24.86
CA ARG A 75 -19.23 1.08 -23.66
C ARG A 75 -20.42 0.21 -23.31
N THR A 76 -20.38 -0.38 -22.12
CA THR A 76 -21.53 -1.10 -21.56
C THR A 76 -22.65 -0.13 -21.12
N PRO A 77 -23.92 -0.55 -21.05
CA PRO A 77 -25.02 0.31 -20.60
C PRO A 77 -24.81 0.98 -19.22
N PRO A 78 -24.19 0.31 -18.21
CA PRO A 78 -23.82 0.95 -16.96
C PRO A 78 -22.80 2.09 -17.13
N LEU A 79 -21.85 1.92 -18.05
CA LEU A 79 -20.83 2.93 -18.37
C LEU A 79 -21.46 4.18 -18.98
N GLU A 80 -22.34 4.00 -19.97
CA GLU A 80 -23.09 5.11 -20.57
C GLU A 80 -24.01 5.82 -19.55
N ALA A 81 -24.57 5.09 -18.59
CA ALA A 81 -25.36 5.69 -17.52
C ALA A 81 -24.50 6.56 -16.61
N ALA A 82 -23.29 6.10 -16.23
CA ALA A 82 -22.36 6.88 -15.43
C ALA A 82 -21.90 8.16 -16.17
N ILE A 83 -21.62 8.07 -17.47
CA ILE A 83 -21.28 9.25 -18.30
C ILE A 83 -22.44 10.25 -18.31
N ARG A 84 -23.67 9.81 -18.61
CA ARG A 84 -24.86 10.68 -18.61
C ARG A 84 -25.17 11.32 -17.26
N MET A 85 -24.84 10.66 -16.15
CA MET A 85 -24.94 11.27 -14.82
C MET A 85 -24.02 12.50 -14.69
N GLY A 86 -22.93 12.57 -15.44
CA GLY A 86 -22.02 13.70 -15.52
C GLY A 86 -22.60 14.97 -16.18
N ASP A 87 -23.71 14.87 -16.92
CA ASP A 87 -24.26 15.99 -17.69
C ASP A 87 -24.91 17.06 -16.81
N SER A 88 -25.40 16.66 -15.63
CA SER A 88 -26.06 17.57 -14.69
C SER A 88 -25.21 17.87 -13.47
N LYS A 89 -25.37 19.06 -12.89
CA LYS A 89 -24.67 19.45 -11.64
C LYS A 89 -25.03 18.54 -10.46
N ALA A 90 -26.28 18.10 -10.38
CA ALA A 90 -26.72 17.19 -9.34
C ALA A 90 -26.13 15.79 -9.53
N GLY A 91 -26.14 15.29 -10.77
CA GLY A 91 -25.56 13.99 -11.12
C GLY A 91 -24.05 13.95 -10.92
N ARG A 92 -23.29 14.99 -11.30
CA ARG A 92 -21.85 15.08 -10.99
C ARG A 92 -21.55 15.03 -9.50
N ARG A 93 -22.32 15.71 -8.67
CA ARG A 93 -22.13 15.65 -7.21
C ARG A 93 -22.36 14.24 -6.66
N ALA A 94 -23.42 13.58 -7.12
CA ALA A 94 -23.74 12.22 -6.71
C ALA A 94 -22.66 11.22 -7.19
N LEU A 95 -22.29 11.29 -8.47
CA LEU A 95 -21.25 10.46 -9.05
C LEU A 95 -19.92 10.66 -8.33
N GLY A 96 -19.47 11.91 -8.15
CA GLY A 96 -18.23 12.20 -7.44
C GLY A 96 -18.22 11.71 -6.00
N ALA A 97 -19.33 11.85 -5.27
CA ALA A 97 -19.42 11.31 -3.91
C ALA A 97 -19.31 9.78 -3.89
N ALA A 98 -19.98 9.11 -4.83
CA ALA A 98 -19.90 7.65 -4.99
C ALA A 98 -18.48 7.21 -5.36
N SER A 99 -17.82 7.89 -6.30
CA SER A 99 -16.46 7.57 -6.72
C SER A 99 -15.45 7.76 -5.60
N ALA A 100 -15.55 8.85 -4.83
CA ALA A 100 -14.69 9.08 -3.67
C ALA A 100 -14.85 7.97 -2.63
N ALA A 101 -16.09 7.52 -2.38
CA ALA A 101 -16.35 6.40 -1.49
C ALA A 101 -15.77 5.08 -2.03
N GLY A 102 -15.90 4.83 -3.34
CA GLY A 102 -15.35 3.66 -4.02
C GLY A 102 -13.82 3.58 -3.94
N VAL A 103 -13.13 4.67 -4.28
CA VAL A 103 -11.66 4.76 -4.19
C VAL A 103 -11.19 4.56 -2.76
N ARG A 104 -11.87 5.18 -1.78
CA ARG A 104 -11.53 5.01 -0.36
C ARG A 104 -11.72 3.57 0.12
N HIS A 105 -12.83 2.94 -0.26
CA HIS A 105 -13.12 1.54 0.07
C HIS A 105 -12.04 0.61 -0.49
N MET A 106 -11.63 0.84 -1.75
CA MET A 106 -10.54 0.09 -2.37
C MET A 106 -9.21 0.32 -1.66
N ALA A 107 -8.86 1.57 -1.33
CA ALA A 107 -7.62 1.92 -0.65
C ALA A 107 -7.50 1.25 0.73
N HIS A 108 -8.58 1.21 1.52
CA HIS A 108 -8.61 0.57 2.84
C HIS A 108 -8.35 -0.95 2.80
N ARG A 109 -8.43 -1.58 1.62
CA ARG A 109 -8.09 -3.00 1.45
C ARG A 109 -6.57 -3.25 1.47
N PHE A 110 -5.78 -2.24 1.14
CA PHE A 110 -4.32 -2.29 1.07
C PHE A 110 -3.64 -1.42 2.13
N ILE A 111 -4.34 -0.43 2.69
CA ILE A 111 -3.81 0.52 3.67
C ILE A 111 -4.42 0.22 5.04
N VAL A 112 -3.56 -0.08 6.02
CA VAL A 112 -3.97 -0.48 7.38
C VAL A 112 -4.33 0.69 8.31
N GLY A 113 -3.99 1.93 7.94
CA GLY A 113 -4.31 3.15 8.68
C GLY A 113 -3.70 4.40 8.01
N ALA A 114 -4.21 5.60 8.34
CA ALA A 114 -3.68 6.86 7.79
C ALA A 114 -2.48 7.41 8.61
N SER A 115 -2.22 6.84 9.79
CA SER A 115 -1.07 7.14 10.63
C SER A 115 -0.52 5.88 11.30
N PRO A 116 0.73 5.89 11.79
CA PRO A 116 1.29 4.76 12.54
C PRO A 116 0.40 4.33 13.71
N LYS A 117 -0.15 5.30 14.46
CA LYS A 117 -1.03 5.04 15.61
C LYS A 117 -2.33 4.33 15.22
N GLU A 118 -2.95 4.74 14.12
CA GLU A 118 -4.18 4.10 13.62
C GLU A 118 -3.91 2.65 13.16
N ALA A 119 -2.76 2.41 12.52
CA ALA A 119 -2.38 1.10 12.02
C ALA A 119 -2.16 0.06 13.13
N MET A 120 -1.76 0.47 14.35
CA MET A 120 -1.40 -0.44 15.43
C MET A 120 -2.55 -1.36 15.86
N ARG A 121 -3.80 -0.93 15.72
CA ARG A 121 -4.96 -1.79 16.02
C ARG A 121 -4.98 -3.00 15.08
N SER A 122 -4.80 -2.77 13.79
CA SER A 122 -4.81 -3.81 12.76
C SER A 122 -3.59 -4.71 12.88
N VAL A 123 -2.40 -4.11 13.04
CA VAL A 123 -1.14 -4.84 13.24
C VAL A 123 -1.19 -5.74 14.48
N GLY A 124 -1.64 -5.22 15.62
CA GLY A 124 -1.78 -6.01 16.85
C GLY A 124 -2.84 -7.12 16.73
N ALA A 125 -3.89 -6.93 15.92
CA ALA A 125 -4.86 -7.98 15.64
C ALA A 125 -4.25 -9.13 14.81
N LEU A 126 -3.43 -8.81 13.81
CA LEU A 126 -2.68 -9.79 13.02
C LEU A 126 -1.69 -10.57 13.90
N TRP A 127 -0.97 -9.88 14.78
CA TRP A 127 -0.08 -10.54 15.75
C TRP A 127 -0.83 -11.55 16.63
N LYS A 128 -2.00 -11.16 17.16
CA LYS A 128 -2.87 -12.04 17.93
C LYS A 128 -3.37 -13.24 17.12
N GLN A 129 -3.38 -13.16 15.80
CA GLN A 129 -3.73 -14.28 14.91
C GLN A 129 -2.52 -15.13 14.50
N GLY A 130 -1.32 -14.82 14.99
CA GLY A 130 -0.10 -15.53 14.62
C GLY A 130 0.49 -15.08 13.29
N ILE A 131 0.27 -13.82 12.91
CA ILE A 131 0.80 -13.21 11.68
C ILE A 131 1.75 -12.07 12.07
N ALA A 132 3.02 -12.18 11.68
CA ALA A 132 3.98 -11.09 11.78
C ALA A 132 3.80 -10.11 10.61
N THR A 133 4.21 -8.86 10.79
CA THR A 133 3.99 -7.78 9.81
C THR A 133 5.25 -6.93 9.66
N SER A 134 5.55 -6.50 8.42
CA SER A 134 6.38 -5.32 8.17
C SER A 134 5.46 -4.14 7.85
N VAL A 135 5.73 -2.98 8.44
CA VAL A 135 5.02 -1.73 8.15
C VAL A 135 5.79 -0.96 7.07
N ASP A 136 5.14 -0.58 5.98
CA ASP A 136 5.69 0.34 4.97
C ASP A 136 4.96 1.68 5.04
N LEU A 137 5.70 2.77 4.91
CA LEU A 137 5.13 4.12 4.89
C LEU A 137 4.90 4.55 3.45
N LEU A 138 3.62 4.71 3.10
CA LEU A 138 3.26 5.30 1.82
C LEU A 138 3.70 6.76 1.74
N GLY A 139 4.20 7.13 0.56
CA GLY A 139 4.66 8.45 0.22
C GLY A 139 4.78 8.61 -1.28
N GLU A 140 4.76 9.86 -1.74
CA GLU A 140 5.09 10.23 -3.10
C GLU A 140 6.61 10.24 -3.29
N ALA A 141 7.05 10.35 -4.55
CA ALA A 141 8.46 10.49 -4.89
C ALA A 141 9.08 11.66 -4.11
N THR A 142 10.22 11.42 -3.47
CA THR A 142 10.97 12.46 -2.75
C THR A 142 11.81 13.22 -3.77
N VAL A 143 11.47 14.49 -4.00
CA VAL A 143 12.14 15.35 -4.99
C VAL A 143 12.89 16.53 -4.36
N THR A 144 12.74 16.71 -3.04
CA THR A 144 13.45 17.72 -2.26
C THR A 144 14.09 17.15 -1.00
N THR A 145 15.12 17.83 -0.50
CA THR A 145 15.76 17.49 0.80
C THR A 145 14.76 17.57 1.96
N ALA A 146 13.85 18.56 1.94
CA ALA A 146 12.84 18.73 2.99
C ALA A 146 11.79 17.59 2.99
N GLU A 147 11.50 17.00 1.83
CA GLU A 147 10.68 15.78 1.74
C GLU A 147 11.42 14.57 2.32
N ALA A 148 12.71 14.41 2.02
CA ALA A 148 13.54 13.34 2.58
C ALA A 148 13.60 13.44 4.10
N ASP A 149 13.79 14.65 4.65
CA ASP A 149 13.76 14.91 6.10
C ASP A 149 12.40 14.54 6.71
N ARG A 150 11.31 14.93 6.04
CA ARG A 150 9.95 14.61 6.49
C ARG A 150 9.68 13.10 6.46
N TYR A 151 10.15 12.40 5.43
CA TYR A 151 10.02 10.94 5.35
C TYR A 151 10.82 10.24 6.46
N ALA A 152 12.06 10.66 6.71
CA ALA A 152 12.88 10.12 7.80
C ALA A 152 12.23 10.37 9.17
N ALA A 153 11.67 11.55 9.41
CA ALA A 153 10.95 11.86 10.64
C ALA A 153 9.71 10.95 10.83
N ARG A 154 8.96 10.69 9.75
CA ARG A 154 7.83 9.75 9.78
C ARG A 154 8.28 8.31 10.06
N CYS A 155 9.43 7.88 9.52
CA CYS A 155 10.01 6.57 9.81
C CYS A 155 10.38 6.44 11.30
N SER A 156 11.01 7.46 11.88
CA SER A 156 11.33 7.52 13.31
C SER A 156 10.06 7.45 14.17
N GLU A 157 9.03 8.26 13.86
CA GLU A 157 7.74 8.18 14.54
C GLU A 157 7.13 6.77 14.45
N ALA A 158 7.17 6.16 13.27
CA ALA A 158 6.64 4.83 13.05
C ALA A 158 7.41 3.75 13.83
N LEU A 159 8.74 3.81 13.87
CA LEU A 159 9.59 2.92 14.68
C LEU A 159 9.22 3.02 16.16
N THR A 160 9.14 4.24 16.69
CA THR A 160 8.77 4.48 18.08
C THR A 160 7.38 3.91 18.39
N VAL A 161 6.36 4.29 17.61
CA VAL A 161 4.97 3.86 17.83
C VAL A 161 4.82 2.34 17.73
N LEU A 162 5.45 1.72 16.72
CA LEU A 162 5.39 0.28 16.50
C LEU A 162 6.09 -0.49 17.62
N SER A 163 7.29 -0.04 18.02
CA SER A 163 8.07 -0.69 19.08
C SER A 163 7.35 -0.61 20.43
N ASP A 164 6.76 0.54 20.76
CA ASP A 164 6.00 0.71 21.99
C ASP A 164 4.75 -0.16 22.02
N ALA A 165 4.01 -0.21 20.91
CA ALA A 165 2.84 -1.09 20.80
C ALA A 165 3.22 -2.58 20.95
N ALA A 166 4.34 -2.99 20.34
CA ALA A 166 4.80 -4.38 20.32
C ALA A 166 5.18 -4.93 21.71
N ARG A 167 5.55 -4.07 22.66
CA ARG A 167 5.82 -4.46 24.06
C ARG A 167 4.59 -5.04 24.74
N GLY A 168 3.39 -4.57 24.37
CA GLY A 168 2.12 -5.02 24.93
C GLY A 168 1.54 -6.27 24.27
N TRP A 169 2.19 -6.82 23.25
CA TRP A 169 1.66 -7.97 22.52
C TRP A 169 1.94 -9.29 23.25
N PRO A 170 1.03 -10.28 23.17
CA PRO A 170 1.25 -11.60 23.75
C PRO A 170 2.45 -12.30 23.10
N GLU A 171 3.17 -13.10 23.87
CA GLU A 171 4.29 -13.89 23.34
C GLU A 171 3.81 -14.87 22.25
N ARG A 172 4.60 -14.96 21.18
CA ARG A 172 4.42 -15.84 20.03
C ARG A 172 5.78 -16.39 19.61
N THR A 173 6.24 -17.46 20.26
CA THR A 173 7.57 -18.05 20.01
C THR A 173 7.84 -18.37 18.53
N VAL A 174 6.83 -18.79 17.77
CA VAL A 174 6.94 -19.09 16.33
C VAL A 174 7.22 -17.84 15.48
N LEU A 175 6.81 -16.65 15.93
CA LEU A 175 7.06 -15.38 15.23
C LEU A 175 8.32 -14.67 15.75
N GLU A 176 8.71 -14.96 16.98
CA GLU A 176 9.78 -14.26 17.70
C GLU A 176 11.11 -15.01 17.66
N ARG A 177 11.18 -16.18 17.02
CA ARG A 177 12.40 -16.98 16.93
C ARG A 177 12.48 -17.78 15.64
N ASP A 178 13.68 -17.89 15.11
CA ASP A 178 14.04 -18.82 14.05
C ASP A 178 15.30 -19.62 14.41
N ALA A 179 15.88 -20.33 13.44
CA ALA A 179 17.11 -21.09 13.62
C ALA A 179 18.34 -20.21 13.92
N SER A 180 18.27 -18.91 13.63
CA SER A 180 19.35 -17.93 13.83
C SER A 180 19.24 -17.19 15.16
N GLY A 181 18.07 -17.20 15.80
CA GLY A 181 17.87 -16.66 17.15
C GLY A 181 16.58 -15.87 17.31
N PRO A 182 16.54 -14.88 18.23
CA PRO A 182 15.37 -14.06 18.44
C PRO A 182 15.13 -13.09 17.27
N LEU A 183 13.85 -12.90 16.91
CA LEU A 183 13.39 -12.00 15.88
C LEU A 183 12.64 -10.80 16.51
N PRO A 184 12.87 -9.56 16.03
CA PRO A 184 12.10 -8.39 16.44
C PRO A 184 10.60 -8.53 16.19
N ARG A 185 9.78 -8.08 17.14
CA ARG A 185 8.32 -7.99 16.98
C ARG A 185 7.91 -6.81 16.09
N ALA A 186 8.67 -5.72 16.17
CA ALA A 186 8.49 -4.52 15.37
C ALA A 186 9.36 -4.62 14.11
N ASN A 187 8.76 -4.40 12.94
CA ASN A 187 9.45 -4.37 11.66
C ASN A 187 8.91 -3.22 10.80
N LEU A 188 9.81 -2.33 10.36
CA LEU A 188 9.53 -1.23 9.46
C LEU A 188 10.34 -1.40 8.17
N SER A 189 9.67 -1.38 7.03
CA SER A 189 10.26 -1.27 5.70
C SER A 189 10.52 0.19 5.35
N VAL A 190 11.68 0.45 4.75
CA VAL A 190 12.12 1.78 4.32
C VAL A 190 12.65 1.70 2.89
N LYS A 191 12.25 2.67 2.07
CA LYS A 191 12.75 2.87 0.70
C LYS A 191 13.89 3.88 0.72
N VAL A 192 15.00 3.56 0.07
CA VAL A 192 16.18 4.42 0.02
C VAL A 192 15.90 5.65 -0.84
N SER A 193 15.16 5.50 -1.94
CA SER A 193 14.75 6.61 -2.80
C SER A 193 13.92 7.68 -2.09
N ALA A 194 13.26 7.33 -0.97
CA ALA A 194 12.51 8.27 -0.15
C ALA A 194 13.38 9.02 0.87
N LEU A 195 14.66 8.63 1.03
CA LEU A 195 15.63 9.27 1.93
C LEU A 195 16.56 10.25 1.21
N THR A 196 16.46 10.36 -0.11
CA THR A 196 17.27 11.31 -0.89
C THR A 196 16.56 11.70 -2.20
N PRO A 197 16.57 12.98 -2.59
CA PRO A 197 16.13 13.40 -3.92
C PRO A 197 17.22 13.22 -5.00
N HIS A 198 18.38 12.66 -4.64
CA HIS A 198 19.57 12.62 -5.49
C HIS A 198 19.87 11.22 -6.06
N MET A 199 18.84 10.40 -6.27
CA MET A 199 18.97 9.10 -6.94
C MET A 199 19.34 9.30 -8.41
N ARG A 200 20.63 9.12 -8.72
CA ARG A 200 21.24 9.49 -10.00
C ARG A 200 22.34 8.49 -10.39
N PRO A 201 22.17 7.70 -11.47
CA PRO A 201 23.17 6.72 -11.91
C PRO A 201 24.51 7.35 -12.32
N ASP A 202 24.51 8.62 -12.75
CA ASP A 202 25.71 9.36 -13.15
C ASP A 202 26.55 9.85 -11.96
N ALA A 203 25.98 9.87 -10.74
CA ALA A 203 26.65 10.29 -9.51
C ALA A 203 26.05 9.59 -8.28
N PRO A 204 26.12 8.24 -8.20
CA PRO A 204 25.43 7.47 -7.16
C PRO A 204 25.92 7.80 -5.75
N GLU A 205 27.16 8.27 -5.63
CA GLU A 205 27.76 8.65 -4.35
C GLU A 205 27.03 9.80 -3.66
N VAL A 206 26.48 10.76 -4.43
CA VAL A 206 25.75 11.91 -3.88
C VAL A 206 24.45 11.45 -3.20
N GLY A 207 23.66 10.63 -3.89
CA GLY A 207 22.44 10.05 -3.33
C GLY A 207 22.74 9.13 -2.15
N ARG A 208 23.79 8.32 -2.25
CA ARG A 208 24.21 7.41 -1.17
C ARG A 208 24.58 8.16 0.10
N GLU A 209 25.40 9.21 0.00
CA GLU A 209 25.83 10.00 1.15
C GLU A 209 24.66 10.77 1.80
N ASP A 210 23.79 11.37 0.98
CA ASP A 210 22.60 12.09 1.46
C ASP A 210 21.59 11.15 2.12
N ALA A 211 21.28 9.99 1.51
CA ALA A 211 20.41 8.98 2.13
C ALA A 211 21.03 8.42 3.43
N ALA A 212 22.34 8.16 3.45
CA ALA A 212 23.03 7.62 4.62
C ALA A 212 22.95 8.56 5.83
N ALA A 213 22.91 9.88 5.62
CA ALA A 213 22.74 10.86 6.70
C ALA A 213 21.42 10.65 7.48
N ARG A 214 20.36 10.20 6.80
CA ARG A 214 19.04 9.92 7.40
C ARG A 214 18.86 8.47 7.82
N LEU A 215 19.43 7.52 7.06
CA LEU A 215 19.32 6.09 7.35
C LEU A 215 20.08 5.67 8.61
N ARG A 216 21.27 6.24 8.87
CA ARG A 216 22.09 5.87 10.02
C ARG A 216 21.37 6.12 11.37
N PRO A 217 20.75 7.29 11.62
CA PRO A 217 19.91 7.47 12.80
C PRO A 217 18.78 6.44 12.94
N LEU A 218 18.05 6.16 11.85
CA LEU A 218 16.95 5.18 11.86
C LEU A 218 17.43 3.77 12.22
N LEU A 219 18.57 3.34 11.69
CA LEU A 219 19.18 2.04 12.04
C LEU A 219 19.59 1.98 13.52
N ARG A 220 20.10 3.07 14.08
CA ARG A 220 20.45 3.14 15.51
C ARG A 220 19.19 3.07 16.38
N GLU A 221 18.16 3.82 16.04
CA GLU A 221 16.88 3.82 16.74
C GLU A 221 16.22 2.43 16.70
N ALA A 222 16.20 1.77 15.54
CA ALA A 222 15.69 0.42 15.41
C ALA A 222 16.44 -0.57 16.32
N ARG A 223 17.78 -0.48 16.35
CA ARG A 223 18.60 -1.30 17.27
C ARG A 223 18.29 -1.04 18.73
N GLU A 224 18.18 0.22 19.13
CA GLU A 224 17.93 0.63 20.53
C GLU A 224 16.52 0.25 21.01
N SER A 225 15.54 0.27 20.11
CA SER A 225 14.16 -0.13 20.37
C SER A 225 13.90 -1.64 20.20
N GLY A 226 14.90 -2.40 19.73
CA GLY A 226 14.75 -3.83 19.44
C GLY A 226 13.83 -4.12 18.25
N ALA A 227 13.74 -3.19 17.31
CA ALA A 227 13.00 -3.29 16.06
C ALA A 227 13.90 -3.74 14.89
N HIS A 228 13.27 -4.30 13.86
CA HIS A 228 13.90 -4.55 12.57
C HIS A 228 13.62 -3.35 11.64
N LEU A 229 14.66 -2.90 10.94
CA LEU A 229 14.54 -1.97 9.83
C LEU A 229 14.89 -2.72 8.54
N HIS A 230 13.89 -2.94 7.69
CA HIS A 230 14.06 -3.59 6.41
C HIS A 230 14.33 -2.53 5.33
N ILE A 231 15.39 -2.72 4.53
CA ILE A 231 15.68 -1.85 3.39
C ILE A 231 15.07 -2.51 2.16
N ASP A 232 14.05 -1.90 1.58
CA ASP A 232 13.37 -2.42 0.41
C ASP A 232 14.30 -2.34 -0.83
N SER A 233 14.21 -3.35 -1.69
CA SER A 233 14.86 -3.31 -3.01
C SER A 233 13.98 -2.54 -4.00
N GLU A 234 14.57 -1.63 -4.74
CA GLU A 234 13.87 -0.73 -5.68
C GLU A 234 14.31 -0.99 -7.13
N SER A 235 13.75 -0.26 -8.10
CA SER A 235 14.07 -0.43 -9.53
C SER A 235 15.58 -0.36 -9.78
N VAL A 236 16.07 -1.04 -10.82
CA VAL A 236 17.46 -0.96 -11.27
C VAL A 236 17.86 0.48 -11.59
N ASP A 237 16.92 1.32 -12.04
CA ASP A 237 17.17 2.76 -12.30
C ASP A 237 17.43 3.58 -11.02
N SER A 238 17.17 2.98 -9.85
CA SER A 238 17.46 3.52 -8.52
C SER A 238 18.83 3.05 -7.99
N ILE A 239 19.69 2.43 -8.81
CA ILE A 239 21.03 1.95 -8.43
C ILE A 239 22.10 2.74 -9.20
#